data_AF-A0A4R6KRA9-F1
#
_entry.id   AF-A0A4R6KRA9-F1
#
_cell.length_a   1.000
_cell.length_b   1.000
_cell.length_c   1.000
_cell.angle_alpha   90.00
_cell.angle_beta   90.00
_cell.angle_gamma   90.00
#
_symmetry.space_group_name_H-M   'P 1'
#
loop_
_entity.id
_entity.type
_entity.pdbx_description
1 polymer ?
#
loop_
_entity_poly.entity_id
_entity_poly.type
_entity_poly.pdbx_seq_one_letter_code
_entity_poly.pdbx_strand_id
1 'polypeptide(L)' 'MLVPFARRQDNDEVACWRVGSGAVLIIHDFDDSGRELRETLPSFYTWLRRAIEDLIEFESDD' A
#
# COMPACT_ATOMS: atom_id res chain seq x y z
N MET A 1 1.44 15.71 3.33
CA MET A 1 0.16 15.17 3.82
C MET A 1 -0.07 13.81 3.19
N LEU A 2 -0.47 12.83 3.99
CA LEU A 2 -0.83 11.48 3.54
C LEU A 2 -2.32 11.29 3.77
N VAL A 3 -3.00 10.69 2.79
CA VAL A 3 -4.44 10.38 2.88
C VAL A 3 -4.60 8.88 2.68
N PRO A 4 -4.99 8.11 3.72
CA PRO A 4 -5.20 6.68 3.60
C PRO A 4 -6.41 6.38 2.72
N PHE A 5 -6.37 5.28 1.98
CA PHE A 5 -7.44 4.94 1.05
C PHE A 5 -7.71 3.48 0.81
N ALA A 6 -6.75 2.62 1.12
CA ALA A 6 -6.94 1.19 1.13
C ALA A 6 -6.17 0.60 2.30
N ARG A 7 -6.76 -0.42 2.92
CA ARG A 7 -6.13 -1.25 3.93
C ARG A 7 -6.17 -2.68 3.44
N ARG A 8 -5.02 -3.36 3.44
CA ARG A 8 -4.94 -4.79 3.16
C ARG A 8 -5.47 -5.54 4.39
N GLN A 9 -6.22 -6.63 4.21
CA GLN A 9 -6.90 -7.31 5.32
C GLN A 9 -6.11 -8.48 5.91
N ASP A 10 -5.19 -9.04 5.15
CA ASP A 10 -4.33 -10.15 5.53
C ASP A 10 -3.00 -9.70 6.19
N ASN A 11 -2.72 -8.39 6.19
CA ASN A 11 -1.60 -7.79 6.93
C ASN A 11 -1.94 -6.36 7.41
N ASP A 12 -0.95 -5.67 8.01
CA ASP A 12 -1.11 -4.33 8.58
C ASP A 12 -0.78 -3.17 7.61
N GLU A 13 -0.88 -3.42 6.30
CA GLU A 13 -0.58 -2.43 5.28
C GLU A 13 -1.74 -1.46 5.00
N VAL A 14 -1.39 -0.18 4.97
CA VAL A 14 -2.26 0.91 4.56
C VAL A 14 -1.62 1.64 3.38
N ALA A 15 -2.34 1.70 2.26
CA ALA A 15 -1.96 2.51 1.12
C ALA A 15 -2.46 3.96 1.32
N CYS A 16 -1.54 4.91 1.15
CA CYS A 16 -1.80 6.33 1.32
C CYS A 16 -1.42 7.13 0.06
N TRP A 17 -2.25 8.09 -0.34
CA TRP A 17 -1.84 9.07 -1.34
C TRP A 17 -0.87 10.08 -0.76
N ARG A 18 0.22 10.37 -1.49
CA ARG A 18 1.04 11.56 -1.26
C ARG A 18 0.48 12.73 -2.03
N VAL A 19 -0.12 13.66 -1.28
CA VAL A 19 -0.68 14.89 -1.84
C VAL A 19 0.42 15.68 -2.54
N GLY A 20 0.15 16.05 -3.80
CA GLY A 20 1.06 16.85 -4.64
C GLY A 20 2.04 16.05 -5.49
N SER A 21 2.15 14.72 -5.34
CA SER A 21 3.05 13.91 -6.18
C SER A 21 2.35 12.81 -6.99
N GLY A 22 1.10 12.45 -6.66
CA GLY A 22 0.39 11.33 -7.29
C GLY A 22 0.94 9.94 -6.92
N ALA A 23 1.96 9.89 -6.07
CA ALA A 23 2.56 8.67 -5.56
C ALA A 23 1.69 8.03 -4.48
N VAL A 24 1.82 6.72 -4.34
CA VAL A 24 1.19 5.93 -3.27
C VAL A 24 2.29 5.44 -2.33
N LEU A 25 2.08 5.59 -1.02
CA LEU A 25 2.97 5.08 0.01
C LEU A 25 2.31 3.88 0.68
N ILE A 26 3.08 2.82 0.90
CA ILE A 26 2.68 1.67 1.71
C ILE A 26 3.21 1.87 3.12
N ILE A 27 2.30 1.95 4.08
CA ILE A 27 2.60 2.22 5.48
C ILE A 27 2.16 1.01 6.31
N HIS A 28 2.99 0.59 7.28
CA HIS A 28 2.55 -0.34 8.33
C HIS A 28 2.09 0.46 9.55
N ASP A 29 0.81 0.31 9.91
CA ASP A 29 0.18 1.09 11.01
C ASP A 29 0.56 0.59 12.42
N PHE A 30 1.34 -0.51 12.50
CA PHE A 30 1.81 -1.11 13.77
C PHE A 30 3.34 -1.07 13.95
N ASP A 31 4.09 -0.44 13.05
CA ASP A 31 5.56 -0.38 13.16
C ASP A 31 6.02 0.72 14.13
N ASP A 32 7.21 0.54 14.71
CA ASP A 32 7.83 1.56 15.58
C ASP A 32 8.03 2.89 14.83
N SER A 33 7.88 4.01 15.54
CA SER A 33 7.96 5.36 14.96
C SER A 33 9.18 5.54 14.07
N GLY A 34 8.97 5.91 12.80
CA GLY A 34 10.04 6.11 11.82
C GLY A 34 10.39 4.89 10.96
N ARG A 35 9.72 3.74 11.17
CA ARG A 35 9.81 2.55 10.31
C ARG A 35 8.53 2.27 9.53
N GLU A 36 7.52 3.15 9.64
CA GLU A 36 6.19 2.86 9.10
C GLU A 36 6.18 2.84 7.56
N LEU A 37 7.06 3.60 6.88
CA LEU A 37 7.13 3.62 5.42
C LEU A 37 7.89 2.42 4.87
N ARG A 38 7.18 1.50 4.21
CA ARG A 38 7.79 0.33 3.55
C ARG A 38 8.16 0.59 2.11
N GLU A 39 7.32 1.31 1.39
CA GLU A 39 7.49 1.46 -0.05
C GLU A 39 6.83 2.73 -0.57
N THR A 40 7.40 3.28 -1.65
CA THR A 40 6.80 4.36 -2.43
C THR A 40 6.60 3.90 -3.86
N LEU A 41 5.34 3.87 -4.29
CA LEU A 41 4.92 3.54 -5.63
C LEU A 41 4.70 4.83 -6.43
N PRO A 42 5.21 4.92 -7.67
CA PRO A 42 5.23 6.18 -8.43
C PRO A 42 3.84 6.68 -8.86
N SER A 43 2.82 5.82 -8.85
CA SER A 43 1.46 6.19 -9.22
C SER A 43 0.40 5.28 -8.60
N PHE A 44 -0.84 5.74 -8.56
CA PHE A 44 -2.00 4.92 -8.23
C PHE A 44 -2.12 3.67 -9.13
N TYR A 45 -1.81 3.78 -10.43
CA TYR A 45 -1.87 2.64 -11.35
C TYR A 45 -0.81 1.57 -11.05
N THR A 46 0.35 1.97 -10.53
CA THR A 46 1.37 1.02 -10.07
C THR A 46 0.85 0.25 -8.86
N TRP A 47 0.23 0.96 -7.91
CA TRP A 47 -0.40 0.33 -6.75
C TRP A 47 -1.55 -0.62 -7.13
N LEU A 48 -2.47 -0.18 -8.00
CA LEU A 48 -3.64 -0.98 -8.38
C LEU A 48 -3.23 -2.28 -9.07
N ARG A 49 -2.23 -2.23 -9.96
CA ARG A 49 -1.70 -3.44 -10.61
C ARG A 49 -1.18 -4.43 -9.57
N ARG A 50 -0.33 -3.97 -8.66
CA ARG A 50 0.20 -4.81 -7.58
C ARG A 50 -0.92 -5.41 -6.73
N ALA A 51 -1.91 -4.61 -6.32
CA ALA A 51 -3.02 -5.11 -5.51
C ALA A 51 -3.83 -6.22 -6.21
N ILE A 52 -3.97 -6.15 -7.55
CA ILE A 52 -4.61 -7.20 -8.34
C ILE A 52 -3.71 -8.43 -8.47
N GLU A 53 -2.41 -8.24 -8.69
CA GLU A 53 -1.42 -9.33 -8.74
C GLU A 53 -1.38 -10.09 -7.42
N ASP A 54 -1.28 -9.38 -6.30
CA ASP A 54 -1.30 -9.95 -4.94
C ASP A 54 -2.61 -10.71 -4.67
N LEU A 55 -3.76 -10.22 -5.16
CA LEU A 55 -5.05 -10.90 -5.01
C LEU A 55 -5.11 -12.21 -5.82
N ILE A 56 -4.61 -12.20 -7.06
CA ILE A 56 -4.59 -13.38 -7.92
C ILE A 56 -3.66 -14.45 -7.32
N GLU A 57 -2.49 -14.04 -6.81
CA GLU A 57 -1.54 -14.95 -6.15
C GLU A 57 -2.16 -15.60 -4.92
N PHE A 58 -2.82 -14.81 -4.06
CA PHE A 58 -3.52 -15.33 -2.88
C PHE A 58 -4.57 -16.40 -3.22
N GLU A 59 -5.41 -16.17 -4.24
CA GLU A 59 -6.43 -17.14 -4.67
C GLU A 59 -5.83 -18.40 -5.32
N SER A 60 -4.59 -18.34 -5.82
CA SER A 60 -3.94 -19.47 -6.49
C SER A 60 -3.22 -20.44 -5.54
N ASP A 61 -3.00 -20.04 -4.29
CA ASP A 61 -2.33 -20.82 -3.25
C ASP A 61 -3.30 -21.62 -2.34
N ASP A 62 -4.61 -21.46 -2.52
CA ASP A 62 -5.71 -22.24 -1.91
C ASP A 62 -6.18 -23.42 -2.81
#